data_AF-A0A363U059-F1
#
_entry.id   AF-A0A363U059-F1
#
_cell.length_a   1.000
_cell.length_b   1.000
_cell.length_c   1.000
_cell.angle_alpha   90.00
_cell.angle_beta   90.00
_cell.angle_gamma   90.00
#
_symmetry.space_group_name_H-M   'P 1'
#
loop_
_entity.id
_entity.type
_entity.pdbx_description
1 polymer ?
#
loop_
_entity_poly.entity_id
_entity_poly.type
_entity_poly.pdbx_seq_one_letter_code
_entity_poly.pdbx_strand_id
1 'polypeptide(L)'
;MSVKDKEIIENRFGPLWSGPESVAIGDRIFTLLEIKRAFGFGEGDIIGIDLQALPDGRYAYRYYDGDDRRIVVFVFDGTLDILEEHRAHIAEWLGDEYHKTGIVAFIPDDLLGLLRKKMFGNGSGPAL
;
A
#
# COMPACT_ATOMS: atom_id res chain seq x y z
N MET A 1 20.41 -0.28 -15.49
CA MET A 1 19.84 0.38 -14.29
C MET A 1 18.82 -0.58 -13.70
N SER A 2 18.89 -0.87 -12.40
CA SER A 2 17.80 -1.58 -11.72
C SER A 2 16.54 -0.72 -11.83
N VAL A 3 15.41 -1.32 -12.21
CA VAL A 3 14.10 -0.67 -12.05
C VAL A 3 13.93 -0.38 -10.55
N LYS A 4 13.47 0.82 -10.20
CA LYS A 4 13.21 1.17 -8.80
C LYS A 4 11.90 0.52 -8.35
N ASP A 5 11.81 0.07 -7.10
CA ASP A 5 10.62 -0.60 -6.58
C ASP A 5 9.33 0.22 -6.78
N LYS A 6 9.38 1.56 -6.70
CA LYS A 6 8.23 2.41 -7.03
C LYS A 6 7.71 2.15 -8.44
N GLU A 7 8.60 2.09 -9.44
CA GLU A 7 8.24 1.86 -10.83
C GLU A 7 7.67 0.44 -11.01
N ILE A 8 8.21 -0.55 -10.30
CA ILE A 8 7.64 -1.91 -10.28
C ILE A 8 6.23 -1.87 -9.71
N ILE A 9 6.04 -1.15 -8.60
CA ILE A 9 4.76 -1.05 -7.91
C ILE A 9 3.69 -0.42 -8.81
N GLU A 10 4.00 0.73 -9.42
CA GLU A 10 3.08 1.45 -10.30
C GLU A 10 2.76 0.65 -11.57
N ASN A 11 3.75 0.01 -12.19
CA ASN A 11 3.56 -0.70 -13.44
C ASN A 11 2.81 -2.04 -13.27
N ARG A 12 3.05 -2.78 -12.17
CA ARG A 12 2.45 -4.11 -11.97
C ARG A 12 1.12 -4.07 -11.23
N PHE A 13 0.99 -3.18 -10.25
CA PHE A 13 -0.19 -3.13 -9.38
C PHE A 13 -1.03 -1.86 -9.63
N GLY A 14 -0.62 -1.00 -10.57
CA GLY A 14 -1.34 0.21 -10.90
C GLY A 14 -1.25 1.29 -9.81
N PRO A 15 -2.05 2.38 -9.93
CA PRO A 15 -2.08 3.47 -8.96
C PRO A 15 -2.39 2.97 -7.54
N LEU A 16 -1.84 3.61 -6.51
CA LEU A 16 -2.23 3.31 -5.13
C LEU A 16 -3.74 3.57 -4.92
N TRP A 17 -4.39 2.78 -4.06
CA TRP A 17 -5.84 2.79 -3.83
C TRP A 17 -6.70 2.42 -5.05
N SER A 18 -6.13 1.75 -6.05
CA SER A 18 -6.88 1.19 -7.19
C SER A 18 -7.56 -0.14 -6.89
N GLY A 19 -7.11 -0.85 -5.84
CA GLY A 19 -7.64 -2.14 -5.44
C GLY A 19 -8.78 -2.04 -4.42
N PRO A 20 -9.59 -3.11 -4.24
CA PRO A 20 -10.58 -3.18 -3.17
C PRO A 20 -9.94 -3.30 -1.77
N GLU A 21 -10.74 -3.06 -0.73
CA GLU A 21 -10.36 -3.28 0.68
C GLU A 21 -10.53 -4.74 1.14
N SER A 22 -10.95 -5.62 0.23
CA SER A 22 -11.12 -7.06 0.49
C SER A 22 -10.88 -7.89 -0.76
N VAL A 23 -10.42 -9.14 -0.59
CA VAL A 23 -10.24 -10.09 -1.68
C VAL A 23 -10.77 -11.48 -1.30
N ALA A 24 -11.29 -12.23 -2.27
CA ALA A 24 -11.69 -13.61 -2.09
C ALA A 24 -10.48 -14.55 -2.28
N ILE A 25 -10.23 -15.39 -1.28
CA ILE A 25 -9.19 -16.42 -1.28
C ILE A 25 -9.86 -17.76 -0.96
N GLY A 26 -9.91 -18.65 -1.95
CA GLY A 26 -10.72 -19.86 -1.85
C GLY A 26 -12.21 -19.53 -1.67
N ASP A 27 -12.81 -20.04 -0.59
CA ASP A 27 -14.22 -19.84 -0.23
C ASP A 27 -14.44 -18.70 0.79
N ARG A 28 -13.37 -17.97 1.16
CA ARG A 28 -13.41 -16.93 2.19
C ARG A 28 -13.06 -15.55 1.61
N ILE A 29 -13.70 -14.52 2.15
CA ILE A 29 -13.33 -13.12 1.92
C ILE A 29 -12.39 -12.68 3.04
N PHE A 30 -11.27 -12.05 2.66
CA PHE A 30 -10.31 -11.44 3.55
C PHE A 30 -10.30 -9.93 3.35
N THR A 31 -10.47 -9.19 4.44
CA THR A 31 -10.31 -7.72 4.50
C THR A 31 -8.84 -7.33 4.71
N LEU A 32 -8.50 -6.06 4.47
CA LEU A 32 -7.19 -5.49 4.81
C LEU A 32 -6.75 -5.80 6.24
N LEU A 33 -7.68 -5.66 7.20
CA LEU A 33 -7.42 -5.93 8.61
C LEU A 33 -7.14 -7.41 8.89
N GLU A 34 -7.86 -8.32 8.22
CA GLU A 34 -7.63 -9.76 8.35
C GLU A 34 -6.29 -10.19 7.75
N ILE A 35 -5.92 -9.65 6.58
CA ILE A 35 -4.61 -9.90 5.97
C ILE A 35 -3.49 -9.34 6.86
N LYS A 36 -3.64 -8.11 7.37
CA LYS A 36 -2.70 -7.50 8.34
C LYS A 36 -2.47 -8.42 9.53
N ARG A 37 -3.55 -8.92 10.14
CA ARG A 37 -3.49 -9.86 11.27
C ARG A 37 -2.85 -11.19 10.90
N ALA A 38 -3.15 -11.73 9.71
CA ALA A 38 -2.62 -13.01 9.27
C ALA A 38 -1.11 -12.98 9.06
N PHE A 39 -0.55 -11.85 8.60
CA PHE A 39 0.89 -11.63 8.52
C PHE A 39 1.55 -11.27 9.86
N GLY A 40 0.81 -11.26 10.96
CA GLY A 40 1.34 -10.96 12.29
C GLY A 40 1.69 -9.47 12.48
N PHE A 41 1.21 -8.59 11.61
CA PHE A 41 1.35 -7.15 11.81
C PHE A 41 0.36 -6.70 12.90
N GLY A 42 0.88 -6.47 14.10
CA GLY A 42 0.10 -6.03 15.26
C GLY A 42 -0.42 -4.60 15.15
N GLU A 43 -0.53 -3.89 16.28
CA GLU A 43 -0.97 -2.47 16.34
C GLU A 43 0.09 -1.47 15.85
N GLY A 44 1.19 -1.94 15.24
CA GLY A 44 2.21 -1.07 14.69
C GLY A 44 1.68 -0.19 13.55
N ASP A 45 2.53 0.75 13.14
CA ASP A 45 2.30 1.82 12.15
C ASP A 45 2.16 1.29 10.70
N ILE A 46 1.64 0.08 10.55
CA ILE A 46 1.27 -0.59 9.31
C ILE A 46 -0.17 -0.21 8.95
N ILE A 47 -0.35 0.59 7.91
CA ILE A 47 -1.65 1.04 7.45
C ILE A 47 -1.96 0.42 6.09
N GLY A 48 -3.00 -0.41 6.01
CA GLY A 48 -3.42 -1.03 4.76
C GLY A 48 -3.90 0.00 3.74
N ILE A 49 -3.47 -0.15 2.49
CA ILE A 49 -3.85 0.73 1.37
C ILE A 49 -4.95 0.06 0.55
N ASP A 50 -4.68 -1.13 0.00
CA ASP A 50 -5.65 -1.96 -0.71
C ASP A 50 -5.13 -3.39 -0.93
N LEU A 51 -6.01 -4.23 -1.47
CA LEU A 51 -5.76 -5.60 -1.88
C LEU A 51 -5.97 -5.76 -3.39
N GLN A 52 -5.30 -6.74 -3.99
CA GLN A 52 -5.52 -7.09 -5.40
C GLN A 52 -5.54 -8.60 -5.59
N ALA A 53 -6.46 -9.09 -6.41
CA ALA A 53 -6.35 -10.42 -7.00
C ALA A 53 -5.46 -10.34 -8.23
N LEU A 54 -4.48 -11.24 -8.32
CA LEU A 54 -3.55 -11.36 -9.43
C LEU A 54 -3.80 -12.69 -10.17
N PRO A 55 -3.26 -12.86 -11.39
CA PRO A 55 -3.29 -14.15 -12.07
C PRO A 55 -2.65 -15.27 -11.25
N ASP A 56 -3.04 -16.51 -11.57
CA ASP A 56 -2.47 -17.74 -11.02
C ASP A 56 -2.69 -17.93 -9.50
N GLY A 57 -3.80 -17.40 -8.97
CA GLY A 57 -4.15 -17.56 -7.55
C GLY A 57 -3.23 -16.79 -6.60
N ARG A 58 -2.60 -15.72 -7.11
CA ARG A 58 -1.79 -14.80 -6.32
C ARG A 58 -2.60 -13.57 -5.92
N TYR A 59 -2.11 -12.90 -4.90
CA TYR A 59 -2.73 -11.73 -4.31
C TYR A 59 -1.67 -10.69 -3.99
N ALA A 60 -2.06 -9.42 -3.98
CA ALA A 60 -1.20 -8.33 -3.53
C ALA A 60 -1.83 -7.66 -2.30
N TYR A 61 -1.03 -7.40 -1.28
CA TYR A 61 -1.39 -6.55 -0.15
C TYR A 61 -0.48 -5.33 -0.18
N ARG A 62 -1.07 -4.16 -0.44
CA ARG A 62 -0.36 -2.89 -0.39
C ARG A 62 -0.61 -2.22 0.95
N TYR A 63 0.45 -1.79 1.59
CA TYR A 63 0.37 -1.09 2.86
C TYR A 63 1.46 -0.04 2.97
N TYR A 64 1.25 0.90 3.87
CA TYR A 64 2.26 1.85 4.31
C TYR A 64 2.89 1.33 5.60
N ASP A 65 4.21 1.25 5.60
CA ASP A 65 5.04 0.97 6.77
C ASP A 65 5.53 2.31 7.34
N GLY A 66 4.96 2.74 8.47
CA GLY A 66 5.27 4.01 9.11
C GLY A 66 6.64 4.07 9.77
N ASP A 67 7.18 2.94 10.22
CA ASP A 67 8.50 2.87 10.84
C ASP A 67 9.59 3.18 9.79
N ASP A 68 9.44 2.59 8.60
CA ASP A 68 10.38 2.77 7.48
C ASP A 68 9.98 3.87 6.50
N ARG A 69 8.77 4.42 6.63
CA ARG A 69 8.13 5.37 5.69
C ARG A 69 8.09 4.87 4.26
N ARG A 70 7.73 3.61 4.10
CA ARG A 70 7.71 2.93 2.80
C ARG A 70 6.30 2.51 2.42
N ILE A 71 6.02 2.59 1.13
CA ILE A 71 4.92 1.84 0.54
C ILE A 71 5.47 0.46 0.23
N VAL A 72 4.82 -0.56 0.78
CA VAL A 72 5.22 -1.96 0.65
C VAL A 72 4.13 -2.72 -0.08
N VAL A 73 4.53 -3.63 -0.94
CA VAL A 73 3.65 -4.60 -1.59
C VAL A 73 4.16 -5.99 -1.28
N PHE A 74 3.32 -6.79 -0.61
CA PHE A 74 3.51 -8.23 -0.54
C PHE A 74 2.71 -8.90 -1.63
N VAL A 75 3.37 -9.73 -2.43
CA VAL A 75 2.69 -10.71 -3.28
C VAL A 75 2.67 -12.03 -2.52
N PHE A 76 1.50 -12.63 -2.40
CA PHE A 76 1.29 -13.87 -1.65
C PHE A 76 0.34 -14.82 -2.38
N ASP A 77 0.34 -16.10 -2.03
CA ASP A 77 -0.55 -17.10 -2.60
C ASP A 77 -1.79 -17.38 -1.73
N GLY A 78 -2.61 -18.35 -2.15
CA GLY A 78 -3.80 -18.76 -1.41
C GLY A 78 -3.53 -19.40 -0.05
N THR A 79 -2.29 -19.76 0.29
CA THR A 79 -1.88 -20.27 1.61
C THR A 79 -1.26 -19.17 2.49
N LEU A 80 -1.27 -17.92 2.02
CA LEU A 80 -0.68 -16.75 2.67
C LEU A 80 0.86 -16.81 2.74
N ASP A 81 1.50 -17.62 1.90
CA ASP A 81 2.94 -17.61 1.77
C ASP A 81 3.37 -16.37 0.96
N ILE A 82 4.29 -15.58 1.50
CA ILE A 82 4.82 -14.40 0.83
C ILE A 82 5.81 -14.85 -0.26
N LEU A 83 5.51 -14.50 -1.49
CA LEU A 83 6.27 -14.86 -2.69
C LEU A 83 7.22 -13.76 -3.14
N GLU A 84 6.79 -12.49 -3.02
CA GLU A 84 7.58 -11.33 -3.40
C GLU A 84 7.31 -10.16 -2.45
N GLU A 85 8.31 -9.30 -2.29
CA GLU A 85 8.20 -8.04 -1.57
C GLU A 85 8.82 -6.92 -2.41
N HIS A 86 8.10 -5.80 -2.51
CA HIS A 86 8.58 -4.57 -3.13
C HIS A 86 8.42 -3.43 -2.13
N ARG A 87 9.45 -2.62 -1.89
CA ARG A 87 9.39 -1.50 -0.94
C ARG A 87 9.97 -0.24 -1.55
N ALA A 88 9.19 0.83 -1.66
CA ALA A 88 9.69 2.13 -2.09
C ALA A 88 9.39 3.21 -1.07
N HIS A 89 10.29 4.18 -0.94
CA HIS A 89 10.14 5.24 0.06
C HIS A 89 9.00 6.18 -0.35
N ILE A 90 8.15 6.59 0.59
CA ILE A 90 6.96 7.38 0.29
C ILE A 90 7.27 8.73 -0.39
N ALA A 91 8.46 9.29 -0.11
CA ALA A 91 8.99 10.48 -0.78
C ALA A 91 9.08 10.34 -2.31
N GLU A 92 9.17 9.13 -2.84
CA GLU A 92 9.19 8.91 -4.30
C GLU A 92 7.84 9.22 -4.96
N TRP A 93 6.73 9.18 -4.21
CA TRP A 93 5.43 9.69 -4.65
C TRP A 93 5.21 11.15 -4.26
N LEU A 94 5.57 11.52 -3.02
CA LEU A 94 5.36 12.88 -2.51
C LEU A 94 6.29 13.92 -3.15
N GLY A 95 7.46 13.53 -3.66
CA GLY A 95 8.46 14.43 -4.21
C GLY A 95 8.83 15.53 -3.21
N ASP A 96 8.92 16.77 -3.69
CA ASP A 96 9.28 17.94 -2.87
C ASP A 96 8.33 18.19 -1.69
N GLU A 97 7.08 17.73 -1.75
CA GLU A 97 6.12 17.90 -0.65
C GLU A 97 6.57 17.14 0.60
N TYR A 98 7.28 16.01 0.43
CA TYR A 98 7.80 15.23 1.55
C TYR A 98 8.69 16.07 2.47
N HIS A 99 9.59 16.88 1.89
CA HIS A 99 10.52 17.72 2.66
C HIS A 99 9.85 18.92 3.33
N LYS A 100 8.59 19.21 3.00
CA LYS A 100 7.79 20.30 3.58
C LYS A 100 6.87 19.83 4.71
N THR A 101 6.78 18.53 4.95
CA THR A 101 5.84 17.94 5.92
C THR A 101 6.18 18.23 7.39
N GLY A 102 7.46 18.43 7.72
CA GLY A 102 7.89 18.70 9.09
C GLY A 102 7.49 17.57 10.05
N ILE A 103 6.76 17.90 11.13
CA ILE A 103 6.31 16.92 12.13
C ILE A 103 5.36 15.86 11.54
N VAL A 104 4.61 16.19 10.49
CA VAL A 104 3.70 15.24 9.80
C VAL A 104 4.47 14.04 9.27
N ALA A 105 5.76 14.18 8.93
CA ALA A 105 6.56 13.05 8.48
C ALA A 105 6.62 11.88 9.48
N PHE A 106 6.36 12.15 10.76
CA PHE A 106 6.44 11.21 11.88
C PHE A 106 5.06 10.76 12.39
N ILE A 107 3.98 11.17 11.73
CA ILE A 107 2.61 10.75 12.06
C ILE A 107 2.11 9.91 10.88
N PRO A 108 2.08 8.56 11.01
CA PRO A 108 1.81 7.65 9.90
C PRO A 108 0.50 7.95 9.16
N ASP A 109 -0.60 8.12 9.89
CA ASP A 109 -1.92 8.41 9.32
C ASP A 109 -1.93 9.74 8.56
N ASP A 110 -1.31 10.79 9.11
CA ASP A 110 -1.27 12.11 8.48
C ASP A 110 -0.40 12.09 7.21
N LEU A 111 0.74 11.41 7.24
CA LEU A 111 1.64 11.30 6.09
C LEU A 111 1.02 10.47 4.96
N LEU A 112 0.35 9.37 5.29
CA LEU A 112 -0.40 8.58 4.31
C LEU A 112 -1.60 9.36 3.77
N GLY A 113 -2.30 10.10 4.63
CA GLY A 113 -3.40 10.99 4.28
C GLY A 113 -2.96 12.08 3.29
N LEU A 114 -1.77 12.64 3.47
CA LEU A 114 -1.17 13.59 2.53
C LEU A 114 -0.93 12.94 1.16
N LEU A 115 -0.34 11.74 1.14
CA LEU A 115 -0.15 11.02 -0.12
C LEU A 115 -1.49 10.72 -0.81
N ARG A 116 -2.49 10.26 -0.05
CA ARG A 116 -3.83 10.00 -0.59
C ARG A 116 -4.42 11.26 -1.20
N LYS A 117 -4.34 12.39 -0.50
CA LYS A 117 -4.77 13.69 -1.02
C LYS A 117 -4.01 14.07 -2.29
N LYS A 118 -2.71 13.82 -2.39
CA LYS A 118 -1.94 14.09 -3.61
C LYS A 118 -2.41 13.23 -4.79
N MET A 119 -2.71 11.96 -4.56
CA MET A 119 -3.15 11.03 -5.61
C MET A 119 -4.56 11.33 -6.13
N PHE A 120 -5.45 11.80 -5.27
CA PHE A 120 -6.84 12.10 -5.65
C PHE A 120 -7.13 13.59 -5.84
N GLY A 121 -6.30 14.49 -5.33
CA GLY A 121 -6.53 15.93 -5.26
C GLY A 121 -6.07 16.74 -6.48
N ASN A 122 -5.53 16.10 -7.50
CA ASN A 122 -5.29 16.71 -8.82
C ASN A 122 -6.45 16.49 -9.82
N GLY A 123 -7.56 15.90 -9.37
CA GLY A 123 -8.79 15.78 -10.14
C GLY A 123 -10.00 15.89 -9.22
N SER A 124 -10.96 16.73 -9.58
CA SER A 124 -12.23 16.91 -8.88
C SER A 124 -12.91 15.55 -8.58
N GLY A 125 -12.86 15.10 -7.33
CA GLY A 125 -13.66 13.98 -6.81
C GLY A 125 -14.77 14.49 -5.89
N PRO A 126 -15.90 13.79 -5.78
CA PRO A 126 -17.14 14.38 -5.27
C PRO A 126 -17.03 14.70 -3.77
N ALA A 127 -17.59 15.86 -3.41
CA ALA A 127 -17.91 16.16 -2.02
C ALA A 127 -18.89 15.11 -1.49
N LEU A 128 -18.61 14.63 -0.29
CA LEU A 128 -19.52 13.80 0.51
C LEU A 128 -20.90 14.45 0.65
#